data_AF-A0A8C4RA25-F1
#
_entry.id   AF-A0A8C4RA25-F1
#
_cell.length_a   1.000
_cell.length_b   1.000
_cell.length_c   1.000
_cell.angle_alpha   90.00
_cell.angle_beta   90.00
_cell.angle_gamma   90.00
#
_symmetry.space_group_name_H-M   'P 1'
#
loop_
_entity.id
_entity.type
_entity.pdbx_description
1 polymer ?
#
loop_
_entity_poly.entity_id
_entity_poly.type
_entity_poly.pdbx_seq_one_letter_code
_entity_poly.pdbx_strand_id
1 'polypeptide(L)'
;GRGPESQSPVRGHADRKSQTLPTVRNPRSSLMHARLVHLGSLDNSSSHSEAELSQQTLLEANMATEVCLIVLDCLACFTHSFKQLLCDDGHNPLMRKVFDIHLSFLQVNQSEAALRHVFAALRAFVSKFPSAFFRGRADMCAAFCYEILKCCNSKLSSTRNEACALLYLLMRNNFEFTGRKSFVRSHLQIIIAVSQLIADVAGIGGSSFQHSLSVVNNFANSDKAMKATTFPMEVKDLTKRIRTVLMATAQMKEHEKDPEMLVDLQYSLAKSYASTPELRKTWLDSMARIHVKNGDLSEAAMCYVHVAALVAEYLRRKGESSVGRNNVPANYR
;
A
#
# COMPACT_ATOMS: atom_id res chain seq x y z
N GLY A 1 38.98 43.61 59.31
CA GLY A 1 39.01 44.24 57.99
C GLY A 1 40.44 44.41 57.54
N ARG A 2 40.76 43.82 56.38
CA ARG A 2 41.88 44.04 55.44
C ARG A 2 42.24 42.68 54.85
N GLY A 3 41.89 42.50 53.58
CA GLY A 3 42.09 41.28 52.83
C GLY A 3 43.51 41.14 52.30
N PRO A 4 43.73 40.13 51.44
CA PRO A 4 44.89 40.08 50.57
C PRO A 4 44.50 40.27 49.10
N GLU A 5 45.27 41.10 48.40
CA GLU A 5 45.46 41.05 46.95
C GLU A 5 46.65 40.12 46.62
N SER A 6 46.76 39.81 45.31
CA SER A 6 47.84 39.15 44.54
C SER A 6 47.64 37.65 44.27
N GLN A 7 47.79 37.10 43.06
CA GLN A 7 48.09 37.59 41.70
C GLN A 7 47.65 36.51 40.67
N SER A 8 47.41 36.95 39.43
CA SER A 8 46.93 36.31 38.18
C SER A 8 47.77 35.11 37.63
N PRO A 9 47.52 34.52 36.43
CA PRO A 9 46.46 34.71 35.42
C PRO A 9 45.85 33.39 34.86
N VAL A 10 44.95 33.46 33.86
CA VAL A 10 44.91 32.63 32.62
C VAL A 10 43.48 32.49 32.06
N ARG A 11 43.31 33.05 30.86
CA ARG A 11 42.41 32.75 29.73
C ARG A 11 41.23 31.76 29.94
N GLY A 12 40.02 32.30 29.80
CA GLY A 12 39.11 32.05 28.67
C GLY A 12 38.44 30.68 28.56
N HIS A 13 37.12 30.62 28.79
CA HIS A 13 36.23 29.63 28.17
C HIS A 13 34.85 30.21 27.88
N ALA A 14 34.56 30.35 26.58
CA ALA A 14 33.25 30.61 26.02
C ALA A 14 32.45 29.29 25.90
N ASP A 15 31.13 29.45 25.97
CA ASP A 15 30.05 28.45 25.95
C ASP A 15 30.30 27.10 25.25
N ARG A 16 30.20 26.02 26.03
CA ARG A 16 30.02 24.64 25.53
C ARG A 16 28.57 24.42 25.13
N LYS A 17 28.27 24.51 23.83
CA LYS A 17 27.09 23.87 23.22
C LYS A 17 27.32 22.36 23.11
N SER A 18 26.41 21.57 23.65
CA SER A 18 26.43 20.10 23.64
C SER A 18 26.39 19.53 22.22
N GLN A 19 27.34 18.64 21.91
CA GLN A 19 27.32 17.80 20.71
C GLN A 19 26.54 16.51 21.02
N THR A 20 25.39 16.32 20.40
CA THR A 20 24.72 15.01 20.32
C THR A 20 24.93 14.44 18.92
N LEU A 21 25.61 13.30 18.84
CA LEU A 21 25.85 12.49 17.64
C LEU A 21 24.53 12.12 16.95
N PRO A 22 24.46 12.10 15.60
CA PRO A 22 23.32 11.51 14.91
C PRO A 22 23.39 9.97 14.93
N THR A 23 22.25 9.37 15.25
CA THR A 23 21.97 7.93 15.30
C THR A 23 22.04 7.29 13.91
N VAL A 24 22.81 6.21 13.78
CA VAL A 24 22.96 5.40 12.56
C VAL A 24 21.61 4.81 12.13
N ARG A 25 21.19 5.05 10.88
CA ARG A 25 20.02 4.40 10.25
C ARG A 25 20.40 3.76 8.91
N ASN A 26 20.32 2.42 8.90
CA ASN A 26 20.11 1.46 7.79
C ASN A 26 21.18 1.35 6.65
N PRO A 27 21.80 0.17 6.41
CA PRO A 27 22.93 0.03 5.46
C PRO A 27 22.55 0.03 3.97
N ARG A 28 21.25 -0.02 3.61
CA ARG A 28 20.83 -0.22 2.21
C ARG A 28 20.64 1.06 1.39
N SER A 29 20.48 2.23 2.03
CA SER A 29 20.54 3.52 1.32
C SER A 29 21.97 4.07 1.21
N SER A 30 22.90 3.53 1.98
CA SER A 30 24.29 4.00 2.06
C SER A 30 25.10 3.71 0.80
N LEU A 31 24.83 2.60 0.08
CA LEU A 31 25.56 2.26 -1.14
C LEU A 31 25.28 3.20 -2.33
N MET A 32 24.05 3.71 -2.44
CA MET A 32 23.69 4.74 -3.44
C MET A 32 24.29 6.09 -3.05
N HIS A 33 24.26 6.42 -1.75
CA HIS A 33 24.83 7.66 -1.24
C HIS A 33 26.37 7.67 -1.31
N ALA A 34 27.02 6.52 -1.13
CA ALA A 34 28.47 6.34 -1.21
C ALA A 34 28.97 6.40 -2.66
N ARG A 35 28.19 5.92 -3.65
CA ARG A 35 28.53 6.10 -5.07
C ARG A 35 28.43 7.55 -5.53
N LEU A 36 27.50 8.33 -4.96
CA LEU A 36 27.40 9.76 -5.24
C LEU A 36 28.57 10.56 -4.62
N VAL A 37 29.09 10.13 -3.48
CA VAL A 37 30.25 10.76 -2.83
C VAL A 37 31.58 10.37 -3.48
N HIS A 38 31.69 9.14 -4.01
CA HIS A 38 32.96 8.65 -4.57
C HIS A 38 33.27 9.21 -5.98
N LEU A 39 32.28 9.72 -6.70
CA LEU A 39 32.50 10.39 -7.99
C LEU A 39 33.00 11.84 -7.84
N GLY A 40 33.03 12.38 -6.63
CA GLY A 40 33.48 13.75 -6.34
C GLY A 40 34.95 13.87 -5.90
N SER A 41 35.73 12.79 -5.89
CA SER A 41 37.09 12.80 -5.31
C SER A 41 38.24 12.92 -6.32
N LEU A 42 37.95 13.14 -7.60
CA LEU A 42 38.97 13.36 -8.63
C LEU A 42 38.51 14.48 -9.57
N ASP A 43 38.46 15.70 -9.05
CA ASP A 43 39.12 16.87 -9.66
C ASP A 43 38.78 18.15 -8.91
N ASN A 44 39.83 18.93 -8.68
CA ASN A 44 39.85 20.17 -7.94
C ASN A 44 39.64 21.35 -8.89
N SER A 45 38.40 21.87 -9.02
CA SER A 45 38.09 23.30 -9.29
C SER A 45 36.62 23.51 -9.75
N SER A 46 35.70 23.76 -8.82
CA SER A 46 34.47 24.52 -9.13
C SER A 46 33.65 24.71 -7.86
N SER A 47 33.53 25.95 -7.43
CA SER A 47 32.32 26.41 -6.75
C SER A 47 31.13 26.20 -7.71
N HIS A 48 30.57 24.99 -7.77
CA HIS A 48 29.38 24.74 -8.56
C HIS A 48 28.28 25.67 -8.05
N SER A 49 27.87 26.59 -8.91
CA SER A 49 26.81 27.54 -8.58
C SER A 49 25.52 26.75 -8.33
N GLU A 50 24.65 27.18 -7.41
CA GLU A 50 23.37 26.51 -7.15
C GLU A 50 22.54 26.28 -8.43
N ALA A 51 22.73 27.16 -9.43
CA ALA A 51 22.17 27.04 -10.77
C ALA A 51 22.67 25.81 -11.56
N GLU A 52 23.96 25.48 -11.48
CA GLU A 52 24.54 24.31 -12.17
C GLU A 52 24.06 23.00 -11.54
N LEU A 53 24.00 22.96 -10.20
CA LEU A 53 23.47 21.79 -9.48
C LEU A 53 21.97 21.59 -9.79
N SER A 54 21.20 22.67 -9.87
CA SER A 54 19.79 22.63 -10.25
C SER A 54 19.60 22.14 -11.69
N GLN A 55 20.44 22.59 -12.61
CA GLN A 55 20.42 22.15 -14.01
C GLN A 55 20.78 20.67 -14.14
N GLN A 56 21.80 20.19 -13.42
CA GLN A 56 22.18 18.78 -13.42
C GLN A 56 21.04 17.89 -12.89
N THR A 57 20.39 18.32 -11.80
CA THR A 57 19.23 17.61 -11.24
C THR A 57 18.07 17.52 -12.23
N LEU A 58 17.81 18.60 -12.99
CA LEU A 58 16.78 18.61 -14.03
C LEU A 58 17.11 17.66 -15.19
N LEU A 59 18.36 17.64 -15.64
CA LEU A 59 18.81 16.73 -16.69
C LEU A 59 18.66 15.26 -16.28
N GLU A 60 19.05 14.92 -15.05
CA GLU A 60 18.87 13.57 -14.51
C GLU A 60 17.39 13.19 -14.40
N ALA A 61 16.52 14.12 -13.97
CA ALA A 61 15.09 13.90 -13.91
C ALA A 61 14.46 13.67 -15.30
N ASN A 62 14.91 14.41 -16.31
CA ASN A 62 14.47 14.24 -17.70
C ASN A 62 14.95 12.89 -18.26
N MET A 63 16.22 12.55 -18.07
CA MET A 63 16.78 11.27 -18.51
C MET A 63 16.05 10.09 -17.86
N ALA A 64 15.76 10.16 -16.55
CA ALA A 64 14.98 9.14 -15.86
C ALA A 64 13.55 9.02 -16.44
N THR A 65 12.95 10.15 -16.82
CA THR A 65 11.63 10.18 -17.47
C THR A 65 11.66 9.51 -18.84
N GLU A 66 12.66 9.83 -19.68
CA GLU A 66 12.83 9.22 -21.01
C GLU A 66 13.03 7.70 -20.91
N VAL A 67 13.89 7.24 -19.99
CA VAL A 67 14.08 5.80 -19.76
C VAL A 67 12.77 5.14 -19.32
N CYS A 68 12.00 5.78 -18.44
CA CYS A 68 10.69 5.28 -18.04
C CYS A 68 9.74 5.15 -19.24
N LEU A 69 9.66 6.17 -20.10
CA LEU A 69 8.82 6.17 -21.29
C LEU A 69 9.20 5.07 -22.28
N ILE A 70 10.50 4.88 -22.55
CA ILE A 70 10.99 3.82 -23.43
C ILE A 70 10.56 2.44 -22.91
N VAL A 71 10.71 2.19 -21.59
CA VAL A 71 10.31 0.91 -21.00
C VAL A 71 8.79 0.72 -21.07
N LEU A 72 8.01 1.77 -20.79
CA LEU A 72 6.55 1.72 -20.91
C LEU A 72 6.10 1.45 -22.35
N ASP A 73 6.75 2.06 -23.34
CA ASP A 73 6.46 1.84 -24.75
C ASP A 73 6.82 0.41 -25.18
N CYS A 74 7.99 -0.08 -24.78
CA CYS A 74 8.39 -1.48 -24.99
C CYS A 74 7.37 -2.46 -24.39
N LEU A 75 6.86 -2.18 -23.19
CA LEU A 75 5.81 -2.98 -22.55
C LEU A 75 4.48 -2.88 -23.30
N ALA A 76 4.11 -1.69 -23.78
CA ALA A 76 2.91 -1.49 -24.56
C ALA A 76 2.95 -2.29 -25.88
N CYS A 77 4.06 -2.20 -26.62
CA CYS A 77 4.32 -3.00 -27.81
C CYS A 77 4.27 -4.49 -27.51
N PHE A 78 5.00 -4.95 -26.47
CA PHE A 78 5.04 -6.36 -26.08
C PHE A 78 3.63 -6.89 -25.74
N THR A 79 2.89 -6.19 -24.88
CA THR A 79 1.54 -6.64 -24.49
C THR A 79 0.53 -6.52 -25.63
N HIS A 80 0.79 -5.69 -26.64
CA HIS A 80 -0.01 -5.62 -27.85
C HIS A 80 0.25 -6.84 -28.74
N SER A 81 1.51 -7.08 -29.09
CA SER A 81 1.91 -8.17 -29.99
C SER A 81 1.63 -9.56 -29.40
N PHE A 82 1.80 -9.73 -28.08
CA PHE A 82 1.65 -11.03 -27.41
C PHE A 82 0.37 -11.13 -26.57
N LYS A 83 -0.68 -10.36 -26.90
CA LYS A 83 -1.93 -10.33 -26.12
C LYS A 83 -2.53 -11.72 -25.90
N GLN A 84 -2.60 -12.55 -26.94
CA GLN A 84 -3.17 -13.90 -26.85
C GLN A 84 -2.37 -14.79 -25.88
N LEU A 85 -1.05 -14.72 -25.96
CA LEU A 85 -0.16 -15.46 -25.05
C LEU A 85 -0.37 -15.04 -23.60
N LEU A 86 -0.61 -13.75 -23.33
CA LEU A 86 -0.82 -13.20 -21.99
C LEU A 86 -2.20 -13.50 -21.39
N CYS A 87 -3.21 -13.71 -22.24
CA CYS A 87 -4.59 -14.01 -21.85
C CYS A 87 -4.80 -15.49 -21.50
N ASP A 88 -4.14 -15.98 -20.46
CA ASP A 88 -4.32 -17.37 -19.97
C ASP A 88 -4.77 -17.40 -18.51
N ASP A 89 -6.07 -17.16 -18.32
CA ASP A 89 -6.91 -17.42 -17.12
C ASP A 89 -6.30 -17.26 -15.71
N GLY A 90 -5.33 -16.36 -15.56
CA GLY A 90 -4.73 -15.98 -14.27
C GLY A 90 -3.57 -16.87 -13.80
N HIS A 91 -3.03 -17.76 -14.65
CA HIS A 91 -1.91 -18.65 -14.29
C HIS A 91 -0.68 -18.49 -15.18
N ASN A 92 -0.58 -17.38 -15.90
CA ASN A 92 0.52 -17.15 -16.81
C ASN A 92 1.76 -16.54 -16.10
N PRO A 93 2.90 -17.26 -16.04
CA PRO A 93 4.13 -16.73 -15.44
C PRO A 93 4.73 -15.55 -16.22
N LEU A 94 4.53 -15.48 -17.55
CA LEU A 94 4.93 -14.33 -18.36
C LEU A 94 4.09 -13.10 -18.02
N MET A 95 2.77 -13.26 -17.85
CA MET A 95 1.91 -12.16 -17.42
C MET A 95 2.31 -11.65 -16.02
N ARG A 96 2.68 -12.56 -15.12
CA ARG A 96 3.22 -12.18 -13.82
C ARG A 96 4.48 -11.32 -13.95
N LYS A 97 5.44 -11.70 -14.81
CA LYS A 97 6.63 -10.87 -15.08
C LYS A 97 6.28 -9.50 -15.64
N VAL A 98 5.37 -9.43 -16.61
CA VAL A 98 4.90 -8.14 -17.19
C VAL A 98 4.28 -7.27 -16.10
N PHE A 99 3.45 -7.85 -15.23
CA PHE A 99 2.85 -7.16 -14.10
C PHE A 99 3.89 -6.67 -13.09
N ASP A 100 4.86 -7.51 -12.72
CA ASP A 100 5.89 -7.15 -11.75
C ASP A 100 6.73 -5.96 -12.26
N ILE A 101 7.00 -5.88 -13.57
CA ILE A 101 7.65 -4.69 -14.17
C ILE A 101 6.75 -3.45 -14.02
N HIS A 102 5.47 -3.54 -14.36
CA HIS A 102 4.53 -2.43 -14.19
C HIS A 102 4.43 -1.97 -12.74
N LEU A 103 4.40 -2.92 -11.79
CA LEU A 103 4.33 -2.64 -10.36
C LEU A 103 5.62 -1.99 -9.85
N SER A 104 6.78 -2.40 -10.37
CA SER A 104 8.07 -1.86 -9.97
C SER A 104 8.19 -0.34 -10.18
N PHE A 105 7.50 0.22 -11.19
CA PHE A 105 7.45 1.67 -11.39
C PHE A 105 6.80 2.41 -10.21
N LEU A 106 5.86 1.79 -9.49
CA LEU A 106 5.25 2.38 -8.29
C LEU A 106 6.11 2.18 -7.03
N GLN A 107 6.98 1.17 -7.05
CA GLN A 107 7.84 0.80 -5.91
C GLN A 107 9.12 1.64 -5.82
N VAL A 108 9.56 2.18 -6.96
CA VAL A 108 10.75 3.05 -7.08
C VAL A 108 10.31 4.52 -7.11
N ASN A 109 11.15 5.42 -6.59
CA ASN A 109 10.91 6.86 -6.70
C ASN A 109 11.06 7.29 -8.16
N GLN A 110 9.94 7.65 -8.78
CA GLN A 110 9.88 8.17 -10.14
C GLN A 110 9.71 9.70 -10.13
N SER A 111 10.08 10.36 -11.23
CA SER A 111 9.74 11.77 -11.43
C SER A 111 8.22 11.94 -11.53
N GLU A 112 7.70 13.12 -11.17
CA GLU A 112 6.26 13.41 -11.31
C GLU A 112 5.79 13.30 -12.77
N ALA A 113 6.66 13.71 -13.71
CA ALA A 113 6.38 13.58 -15.13
C ALA A 113 6.22 12.11 -15.54
N ALA A 114 7.17 11.26 -15.16
CA ALA A 114 7.13 9.82 -15.42
C ALA A 114 5.89 9.16 -14.79
N LEU A 115 5.56 9.51 -13.54
CA LEU A 115 4.41 8.92 -12.84
C LEU A 115 3.09 9.12 -13.59
N ARG A 116 2.86 10.27 -14.22
CA ARG A 116 1.65 10.49 -15.04
C ARG A 116 1.53 9.45 -16.16
N HIS A 117 2.65 9.14 -16.82
CA HIS A 117 2.69 8.13 -17.88
C HIS A 117 2.57 6.70 -17.32
N VAL A 118 3.20 6.42 -16.18
CA VAL A 118 3.05 5.15 -15.47
C VAL A 118 1.59 4.90 -15.11
N PHE A 119 0.89 5.86 -14.50
CA PHE A 119 -0.52 5.73 -14.17
C PHE A 119 -1.40 5.54 -15.41
N ALA A 120 -1.12 6.24 -16.51
CA ALA A 120 -1.81 6.03 -17.78
C ALA A 120 -1.62 4.61 -18.34
N ALA A 121 -0.38 4.12 -18.34
CA ALA A 121 -0.05 2.76 -18.78
C ALA A 121 -0.72 1.69 -17.90
N LEU A 122 -0.71 1.89 -16.58
CA LEU A 122 -1.39 1.03 -15.61
C LEU A 122 -2.90 0.98 -15.83
N ARG A 123 -3.53 2.14 -16.08
CA ARG A 123 -4.97 2.21 -16.42
C ARG A 123 -5.27 1.40 -17.68
N ALA A 124 -4.46 1.57 -18.73
CA ALA A 124 -4.60 0.80 -19.97
C ALA A 124 -4.39 -0.71 -19.74
N PHE A 125 -3.41 -1.08 -18.91
CA PHE A 125 -3.10 -2.47 -18.59
C PHE A 125 -4.25 -3.19 -17.86
N VAL A 126 -4.84 -2.54 -16.84
CA VAL A 126 -6.01 -3.08 -16.11
C VAL A 126 -7.20 -3.32 -17.05
N SER A 127 -7.50 -2.34 -17.91
CA SER A 127 -8.60 -2.46 -18.87
C SER A 127 -8.33 -3.50 -19.96
N LYS A 128 -7.06 -3.72 -20.35
CA LYS A 128 -6.68 -4.67 -21.40
C LYS A 128 -6.66 -6.12 -20.89
N PHE A 129 -6.34 -6.35 -19.62
CA PHE A 129 -6.20 -7.68 -19.02
C PHE A 129 -7.00 -7.85 -17.72
N PRO A 130 -8.33 -7.62 -17.71
CA PRO A 130 -9.13 -7.72 -16.48
C PRO A 130 -9.11 -9.11 -15.86
N SER A 131 -9.01 -10.17 -16.67
CA SER A 131 -8.92 -11.56 -16.18
C SER A 131 -7.68 -11.80 -15.33
N ALA A 132 -6.55 -11.13 -15.62
CA ALA A 132 -5.32 -11.28 -14.84
C ALA A 132 -5.45 -10.75 -13.41
N PHE A 133 -6.34 -9.77 -13.18
CA PHE A 133 -6.60 -9.22 -11.85
C PHE A 133 -7.74 -9.96 -11.14
N PHE A 134 -8.79 -10.32 -11.89
CA PHE A 134 -10.08 -10.71 -11.29
C PHE A 134 -10.43 -12.20 -11.40
N ARG A 135 -9.68 -12.99 -12.17
CA ARG A 135 -9.81 -14.45 -12.25
C ARG A 135 -8.64 -15.13 -11.50
N GLY A 136 -8.86 -16.33 -10.96
CA GLY A 136 -7.80 -17.12 -10.31
C GLY A 136 -7.28 -16.54 -8.98
N ARG A 137 -5.97 -16.64 -8.74
CA ARG A 137 -5.29 -16.16 -7.51
C ARG A 137 -5.27 -14.63 -7.42
N ALA A 138 -5.49 -14.10 -6.22
CA ALA A 138 -5.64 -12.66 -5.98
C ALA A 138 -4.32 -11.91 -5.75
N ASP A 139 -3.18 -12.56 -5.96
CA ASP A 139 -1.83 -12.05 -5.69
C ASP A 139 -1.51 -10.78 -6.47
N MET A 140 -1.87 -10.71 -7.74
CA MET A 140 -1.65 -9.50 -8.56
C MET A 140 -2.55 -8.35 -8.10
N CYS A 141 -3.84 -8.61 -7.88
CA CYS A 141 -4.78 -7.60 -7.37
C CYS A 141 -4.37 -7.09 -5.98
N ALA A 142 -3.93 -7.98 -5.09
CA ALA A 142 -3.44 -7.64 -3.76
C ALA A 142 -2.24 -6.67 -3.80
N ALA A 143 -1.18 -7.05 -4.53
CA ALA A 143 0.02 -6.24 -4.66
C ALA A 143 -0.28 -4.89 -5.33
N PHE A 144 -1.17 -4.89 -6.31
CA PHE A 144 -1.57 -3.68 -7.01
C PHE A 144 -2.35 -2.71 -6.12
N CYS A 145 -3.34 -3.22 -5.37
CA CYS A 145 -4.08 -2.41 -4.39
C CYS A 145 -3.15 -1.79 -3.35
N TYR A 146 -2.15 -2.54 -2.86
CA TYR A 146 -1.18 -2.05 -1.89
C TYR A 146 -0.39 -0.84 -2.40
N GLU A 147 0.22 -0.94 -3.58
CA GLU A 147 1.00 0.19 -4.13
C GLU A 147 0.12 1.38 -4.50
N ILE A 148 -1.09 1.17 -5.05
CA ILE A 148 -2.02 2.27 -5.34
C ILE A 148 -2.40 3.03 -4.06
N LEU A 149 -2.74 2.31 -2.99
CA LEU A 149 -3.12 2.93 -1.72
C LEU A 149 -1.95 3.67 -1.07
N LYS A 150 -0.72 3.18 -1.23
CA LYS A 150 0.49 3.90 -0.84
C LYS A 150 0.61 5.23 -1.60
N CYS A 151 0.33 5.23 -2.91
CA CYS A 151 0.29 6.46 -3.72
C CYS A 151 -0.86 7.40 -3.32
N CYS A 152 -2.02 6.88 -2.87
CA CYS A 152 -3.10 7.69 -2.29
C CYS A 152 -2.68 8.41 -1.00
N ASN A 153 -1.62 7.96 -0.32
CA ASN A 153 -1.03 8.65 0.83
C ASN A 153 0.17 9.55 0.47
N SER A 154 0.43 9.79 -0.83
CA SER A 154 1.53 10.65 -1.27
C SER A 154 1.36 12.08 -0.77
N LYS A 155 2.47 12.77 -0.49
CA LYS A 155 2.47 14.21 -0.18
C LYS A 155 2.05 15.05 -1.40
N LEU A 156 2.33 14.56 -2.60
CA LEU A 156 2.01 15.23 -3.87
C LEU A 156 0.54 15.01 -4.25
N SER A 157 -0.19 16.11 -4.45
CA SER A 157 -1.61 16.07 -4.82
C SER A 157 -1.85 15.45 -6.20
N SER A 158 -0.97 15.76 -7.17
CA SER A 158 -1.01 15.21 -8.52
C SER A 158 -0.92 13.67 -8.51
N THR A 159 0.05 13.11 -7.77
CA THR A 159 0.18 11.66 -7.58
C THR A 159 -1.07 11.05 -6.93
N ARG A 160 -1.60 11.70 -5.89
CA ARG A 160 -2.82 11.22 -5.22
C ARG A 160 -4.00 11.16 -6.17
N ASN A 161 -4.19 12.17 -7.03
CA ASN A 161 -5.29 12.22 -7.98
C ASN A 161 -5.22 11.10 -9.02
N GLU A 162 -4.04 10.86 -9.60
CA GLU A 162 -3.84 9.73 -10.52
C GLU A 162 -4.05 8.37 -9.84
N ALA A 163 -3.57 8.22 -8.60
CA ALA A 163 -3.79 7.01 -7.80
C ALA A 163 -5.29 6.78 -7.50
N CYS A 164 -6.04 7.83 -7.17
CA CYS A 164 -7.48 7.75 -6.96
C CYS A 164 -8.22 7.33 -8.24
N ALA A 165 -7.82 7.88 -9.39
CA ALA A 165 -8.41 7.51 -10.68
C ALA A 165 -8.12 6.05 -11.03
N LEU A 166 -6.89 5.57 -10.78
CA LEU A 166 -6.52 4.16 -10.98
C LEU A 166 -7.25 3.22 -10.00
N LEU A 167 -7.38 3.58 -8.72
CA LEU A 167 -8.12 2.80 -7.73
C LEU A 167 -9.60 2.69 -8.11
N TYR A 168 -10.21 3.81 -8.52
CA TYR A 168 -11.56 3.85 -9.05
C TYR A 168 -11.73 2.92 -10.25
N LEU A 169 -10.84 3.03 -11.23
CA LEU A 169 -10.86 2.23 -12.44
C LEU A 169 -10.72 0.73 -12.13
N LEU A 170 -9.88 0.34 -11.16
CA LEU A 170 -9.71 -1.05 -10.73
C LEU A 170 -11.00 -1.62 -10.15
N MET A 171 -11.69 -0.87 -9.28
CA MET A 171 -12.98 -1.30 -8.72
C MET A 171 -14.06 -1.39 -9.81
N ARG A 172 -14.11 -0.41 -10.72
CA ARG A 172 -15.06 -0.39 -11.85
C ARG A 172 -14.85 -1.57 -12.79
N ASN A 173 -13.61 -1.86 -13.20
CA ASN A 173 -13.31 -3.03 -14.04
C ASN A 173 -13.65 -4.34 -13.32
N ASN A 174 -13.42 -4.44 -12.00
CA ASN A 174 -13.84 -5.64 -11.26
C ASN A 174 -15.35 -5.82 -11.27
N PHE A 175 -16.10 -4.74 -11.04
CA PHE A 175 -17.55 -4.73 -11.06
C PHE A 175 -18.10 -5.11 -12.44
N GLU A 176 -17.53 -4.56 -13.52
CA GLU A 176 -17.91 -4.93 -14.89
C GLU A 176 -17.56 -6.39 -15.20
N PHE A 177 -16.39 -6.87 -14.77
CA PHE A 177 -15.94 -8.25 -14.97
C PHE A 177 -16.86 -9.29 -14.30
N THR A 178 -17.49 -8.95 -13.18
CA THR A 178 -18.45 -9.83 -12.47
C THR A 178 -19.89 -9.70 -12.98
N GLY A 179 -20.09 -9.04 -14.12
CA GLY A 179 -21.42 -8.80 -14.69
C GLY A 179 -22.23 -7.79 -13.89
N ARG A 180 -21.58 -6.76 -13.34
CA ARG A 180 -22.18 -5.66 -12.56
C ARG A 180 -22.93 -6.11 -11.29
N LYS A 181 -22.41 -7.16 -10.65
CA LYS A 181 -22.98 -7.70 -9.41
C LYS A 181 -22.33 -7.13 -8.15
N SER A 182 -21.00 -7.12 -8.11
CA SER A 182 -20.20 -6.58 -7.01
C SER A 182 -18.70 -6.60 -7.36
N PHE A 183 -17.89 -5.81 -6.68
CA PHE A 183 -16.43 -5.85 -6.76
C PHE A 183 -15.77 -6.49 -5.52
N VAL A 184 -16.38 -7.55 -4.97
CA VAL A 184 -15.90 -8.23 -3.73
C VAL A 184 -14.39 -8.46 -3.73
N ARG A 185 -13.79 -8.86 -4.86
CA ARG A 185 -12.36 -9.17 -4.91
C ARG A 185 -11.50 -7.93 -4.65
N SER A 186 -11.69 -6.86 -5.43
CA SER A 186 -10.97 -5.60 -5.21
C SER A 186 -11.29 -5.03 -3.83
N HIS A 187 -12.54 -5.13 -3.37
CA HIS A 187 -12.97 -4.71 -2.04
C HIS A 187 -12.14 -5.38 -0.94
N LEU A 188 -12.08 -6.72 -0.94
CA LEU A 188 -11.30 -7.48 0.03
C LEU A 188 -9.82 -7.08 -0.03
N GLN A 189 -9.21 -7.06 -1.22
CA GLN A 189 -7.79 -6.72 -1.35
C GLN A 189 -7.46 -5.28 -0.90
N ILE A 190 -8.37 -4.33 -1.10
CA ILE A 190 -8.20 -2.96 -0.61
C ILE A 190 -8.22 -2.91 0.93
N ILE A 191 -9.15 -3.62 1.59
CA ILE A 191 -9.20 -3.67 3.06
C ILE A 191 -7.92 -4.31 3.63
N ILE A 192 -7.46 -5.39 3.00
CA ILE A 192 -6.23 -6.09 3.37
C ILE A 192 -5.02 -5.17 3.23
N ALA A 193 -4.91 -4.50 2.08
CA ALA A 193 -3.81 -3.59 1.80
C ALA A 193 -3.79 -2.38 2.74
N VAL A 194 -4.94 -1.78 3.07
CA VAL A 194 -5.04 -0.74 4.11
C VAL A 194 -4.50 -1.25 5.45
N SER A 195 -4.90 -2.46 5.85
CA SER A 195 -4.46 -3.06 7.12
C SER A 195 -2.94 -3.27 7.18
N GLN A 196 -2.32 -3.62 6.05
CA GLN A 196 -0.86 -3.75 5.93
C GLN A 196 -0.17 -2.39 5.96
N LEU A 197 -0.70 -1.40 5.23
CA LEU A 197 -0.12 -0.06 5.15
C LEU A 197 -0.05 0.65 6.52
N ILE A 198 -0.94 0.32 7.45
CA ILE A 198 -0.87 0.87 8.82
C ILE A 198 0.39 0.43 9.56
N ALA A 199 0.87 -0.79 9.31
CA ALA A 199 2.11 -1.28 9.92
C ALA A 199 3.37 -0.73 9.24
N ASP A 200 3.30 -0.47 7.93
CA ASP A 200 4.46 -0.22 7.08
C ASP A 200 4.67 1.26 6.71
N VAL A 201 3.60 2.07 6.70
CA VAL A 201 3.63 3.47 6.25
C VAL A 201 3.20 4.40 7.38
N ALA A 202 4.14 5.22 7.84
CA ALA A 202 3.86 6.25 8.84
C ALA A 202 2.83 7.28 8.31
N GLY A 203 1.85 7.62 9.14
CA GLY A 203 0.86 8.65 8.84
C GLY A 203 -0.23 8.24 7.84
N ILE A 204 -0.39 6.94 7.55
CA ILE A 204 -1.56 6.47 6.80
C ILE A 204 -2.85 6.83 7.57
N GLY A 205 -3.88 7.29 6.84
CA GLY A 205 -5.14 7.74 7.43
C GLY A 205 -5.18 9.22 7.83
N GLY A 206 -4.09 9.97 7.63
CA GLY A 206 -4.07 11.43 7.73
C GLY A 206 -4.94 12.14 6.68
N SER A 207 -4.97 13.47 6.73
CA SER A 207 -5.84 14.31 5.88
C SER A 207 -5.68 14.05 4.38
N SER A 208 -4.45 13.80 3.91
CA SER A 208 -4.17 13.49 2.50
C SER A 208 -4.85 12.20 2.05
N PHE A 209 -4.78 11.13 2.85
CA PHE A 209 -5.44 9.86 2.54
C PHE A 209 -6.96 9.97 2.64
N GLN A 210 -7.48 10.69 3.65
CA GLN A 210 -8.91 10.96 3.78
C GLN A 210 -9.47 11.73 2.58
N HIS A 211 -8.70 12.71 2.08
CA HIS A 211 -9.05 13.43 0.87
C HIS A 211 -9.10 12.51 -0.35
N SER A 212 -8.10 11.62 -0.53
CA SER A 212 -8.12 10.61 -1.59
C SER A 212 -9.36 9.70 -1.53
N LEU A 213 -9.77 9.24 -0.35
CA LEU A 213 -11.01 8.45 -0.20
C LEU A 213 -12.26 9.24 -0.61
N SER A 214 -12.29 10.56 -0.36
CA SER A 214 -13.38 11.43 -0.82
C SER A 214 -13.37 11.61 -2.33
N VAL A 215 -12.20 11.78 -2.95
CA VAL A 215 -12.06 11.87 -4.42
C VAL A 215 -12.55 10.58 -5.10
N VAL A 216 -12.21 9.41 -4.57
CA VAL A 216 -12.68 8.12 -5.10
C VAL A 216 -14.20 8.00 -5.03
N ASN A 217 -14.82 8.43 -3.93
CA ASN A 217 -16.29 8.49 -3.83
C ASN A 217 -16.89 9.45 -4.86
N ASN A 218 -16.25 10.60 -5.09
CA ASN A 218 -16.72 11.56 -6.08
C ASN A 218 -16.68 10.98 -7.50
N PHE A 219 -15.64 10.22 -7.86
CA PHE A 219 -15.58 9.51 -9.14
C PHE A 219 -16.75 8.53 -9.29
N ALA A 220 -17.04 7.72 -8.27
CA ALA A 220 -18.16 6.78 -8.30
C ALA A 220 -19.53 7.45 -8.40
N ASN A 221 -19.73 8.58 -7.73
CA ASN A 221 -20.99 9.34 -7.81
C ASN A 221 -21.13 10.10 -9.15
N SER A 222 -20.01 10.45 -9.79
CA SER A 222 -20.02 11.23 -11.04
C SER A 222 -20.14 10.38 -12.30
N ASP A 223 -19.77 9.09 -12.23
CA ASP A 223 -19.84 8.17 -13.37
C ASP A 223 -21.28 7.83 -13.75
N LYS A 224 -21.75 8.45 -14.84
CA LYS A 224 -23.10 8.28 -15.38
C LYS A 224 -23.42 6.83 -15.72
N ALA A 225 -22.45 6.03 -16.16
CA ALA A 225 -22.68 4.62 -16.52
C ALA A 225 -22.90 3.73 -15.29
N MET A 226 -22.44 4.15 -14.11
CA MET A 226 -22.53 3.40 -12.87
C MET A 226 -23.64 3.89 -11.93
N LYS A 227 -24.18 5.10 -12.14
CA LYS A 227 -25.22 5.72 -11.29
C LYS A 227 -26.44 4.83 -11.03
N ALA A 228 -26.88 4.06 -12.02
CA ALA A 228 -28.06 3.20 -11.91
C ALA A 228 -27.75 1.80 -11.32
N THR A 229 -26.53 1.57 -10.82
CA THR A 229 -26.07 0.27 -10.32
C THR A 229 -25.80 0.32 -8.81
N THR A 230 -25.51 -0.83 -8.18
CA THR A 230 -25.09 -0.90 -6.76
C THR A 230 -23.68 -0.36 -6.53
N PHE A 231 -22.91 -0.10 -7.60
CA PHE A 231 -21.49 0.24 -7.53
C PHE A 231 -21.19 1.47 -6.66
N PRO A 232 -21.85 2.64 -6.80
CA PRO A 232 -21.55 3.80 -5.96
C PRO A 232 -21.80 3.55 -4.47
N MET A 233 -22.83 2.75 -4.14
CA MET A 233 -23.14 2.36 -2.77
C MET A 233 -22.05 1.43 -2.20
N GLU A 234 -21.62 0.43 -2.95
CA GLU A 234 -20.54 -0.47 -2.53
C GLU A 234 -19.20 0.29 -2.34
N VAL A 235 -18.89 1.27 -3.19
CA VAL A 235 -17.70 2.15 -3.03
C VAL A 235 -17.82 2.99 -1.77
N LYS A 236 -18.99 3.60 -1.51
CA LYS A 236 -19.25 4.36 -0.28
C LYS A 236 -19.03 3.49 0.96
N ASP A 237 -19.59 2.28 0.97
CA ASP A 237 -19.45 1.35 2.07
C ASP A 237 -18.00 0.84 2.26
N LEU A 238 -17.26 0.63 1.17
CA LEU A 238 -15.83 0.34 1.23
C LEU A 238 -15.09 1.49 1.92
N THR A 239 -15.28 2.74 1.49
CA THR A 239 -14.58 3.88 2.10
C THR A 239 -14.96 4.10 3.56
N LYS A 240 -16.22 3.82 3.94
CA LYS A 240 -16.64 3.83 5.35
C LYS A 240 -15.89 2.77 6.15
N ARG A 241 -15.81 1.54 5.64
CA ARG A 241 -15.01 0.46 6.26
C ARG A 241 -13.55 0.85 6.41
N ILE A 242 -12.91 1.36 5.37
CA ILE A 242 -11.51 1.84 5.43
C ILE A 242 -11.34 2.87 6.56
N ARG A 243 -12.24 3.85 6.68
CA ARG A 243 -12.20 4.84 7.75
C ARG A 243 -12.34 4.20 9.14
N THR A 244 -13.25 3.25 9.31
CA THR A 244 -13.41 2.51 10.57
C THR A 244 -12.12 1.77 10.93
N VAL A 245 -11.45 1.11 9.97
CA VAL A 245 -10.17 0.43 10.20
C VAL A 245 -9.09 1.41 10.65
N LEU A 246 -8.96 2.54 9.96
CA LEU A 246 -7.97 3.56 10.29
C LEU A 246 -8.22 4.15 11.68
N MET A 247 -9.47 4.50 11.99
CA MET A 247 -9.84 5.07 13.29
C MET A 247 -9.58 4.09 14.42
N ALA A 248 -10.04 2.86 14.29
CA ALA A 248 -9.83 1.86 15.33
C ALA A 248 -8.35 1.51 15.50
N THR A 249 -7.56 1.49 14.42
CA THR A 249 -6.11 1.26 14.55
C THR A 249 -5.37 2.47 15.17
N ALA A 250 -5.84 3.70 14.92
CA ALA A 250 -5.33 4.88 15.61
C ALA A 250 -5.65 4.84 17.13
N GLN A 251 -6.87 4.44 17.48
CA GLN A 251 -7.28 4.24 18.87
C GLN A 251 -6.47 3.13 19.55
N MET A 252 -6.21 2.02 18.85
CA MET A 252 -5.36 0.95 19.37
C MET A 252 -3.95 1.47 19.72
N LYS A 253 -3.39 2.35 18.89
CA LYS A 253 -2.08 2.97 19.14
C LYS A 253 -2.11 3.94 20.32
N GLU A 254 -3.16 4.73 20.45
CA GLU A 254 -3.34 5.69 21.54
C GLU A 254 -3.51 4.99 22.90
N HIS A 255 -4.17 3.84 22.90
CA HIS A 255 -4.44 3.01 24.07
C HIS A 255 -3.48 1.82 24.22
N GLU A 256 -2.27 1.87 23.65
CA GLU A 256 -1.27 0.78 23.81
C GLU A 256 -0.92 0.48 25.27
N LYS A 257 -1.15 1.44 26.19
CA LYS A 257 -0.90 1.31 27.63
C LYS A 257 -2.15 0.93 28.45
N ASP A 258 -3.29 0.75 27.79
CA ASP A 258 -4.57 0.39 28.40
C ASP A 258 -5.04 -0.95 27.81
N PRO A 259 -4.72 -2.08 28.47
CA PRO A 259 -4.99 -3.41 27.94
C PRO A 259 -6.49 -3.71 27.82
N GLU A 260 -7.35 -3.12 28.66
CA GLU A 260 -8.80 -3.34 28.59
C GLU A 260 -9.40 -2.65 27.36
N MET A 261 -9.06 -1.38 27.14
CA MET A 261 -9.50 -0.64 25.96
C MET A 261 -8.97 -1.25 24.66
N LEU A 262 -7.73 -1.75 24.67
CA LEU A 262 -7.13 -2.42 23.52
C LEU A 262 -7.93 -3.68 23.12
N VAL A 263 -8.32 -4.51 24.10
CA VAL A 263 -9.13 -5.72 23.87
C VAL A 263 -10.53 -5.35 23.33
N ASP A 264 -11.17 -4.32 23.87
CA ASP A 264 -12.49 -3.88 23.40
C ASP A 264 -12.45 -3.33 21.96
N LEU A 265 -11.40 -2.58 21.61
CA LEU A 265 -11.17 -2.08 20.26
C LEU A 265 -10.93 -3.23 19.27
N GLN A 266 -10.11 -4.21 19.68
CA GLN A 266 -9.86 -5.41 18.89
C GLN A 266 -11.13 -6.23 18.68
N TYR A 267 -11.94 -6.41 19.72
CA TYR A 267 -13.22 -7.11 19.65
C TYR A 267 -14.22 -6.37 18.74
N SER A 268 -14.32 -5.04 18.86
CA SER A 268 -15.19 -4.21 18.02
C SER A 268 -14.82 -4.32 16.53
N LEU A 269 -13.52 -4.29 16.21
CA LEU A 269 -13.03 -4.51 14.85
C LEU A 269 -13.34 -5.94 14.37
N ALA A 270 -13.04 -6.97 15.15
CA ALA A 270 -13.34 -8.35 14.80
C ALA A 270 -14.85 -8.60 14.59
N LYS A 271 -15.70 -7.92 15.36
CA LYS A 271 -17.16 -7.93 15.21
C LYS A 271 -17.61 -7.22 13.94
N SER A 272 -16.97 -6.10 13.57
CA SER A 272 -17.26 -5.40 12.30
C SER A 272 -17.00 -6.26 11.06
N TYR A 273 -16.10 -7.24 11.18
CA TYR A 273 -15.78 -8.23 10.14
C TYR A 273 -16.54 -9.56 10.28
N ALA A 274 -17.51 -9.66 11.19
CA ALA A 274 -18.19 -10.93 11.49
C ALA A 274 -18.91 -11.58 10.30
N SER A 275 -19.38 -10.78 9.37
CA SER A 275 -20.06 -11.24 8.16
C SER A 275 -19.10 -11.70 7.06
N THR A 276 -17.77 -11.57 7.24
CA THR A 276 -16.79 -11.94 6.21
C THR A 276 -15.56 -12.61 6.86
N PRO A 277 -15.55 -13.95 6.99
CA PRO A 277 -14.48 -14.70 7.64
C PRO A 277 -13.09 -14.40 7.08
N GLU A 278 -12.99 -14.16 5.77
CA GLU A 278 -11.74 -13.84 5.07
C GLU A 278 -11.16 -12.49 5.49
N LEU A 279 -12.01 -11.48 5.73
CA LEU A 279 -11.60 -10.18 6.26
C LEU A 279 -11.11 -10.31 7.70
N ARG A 280 -11.85 -11.07 8.52
CA ARG A 280 -11.48 -11.31 9.92
C ARG A 280 -10.14 -12.03 10.04
N LYS A 281 -9.91 -13.08 9.23
CA LYS A 281 -8.60 -13.75 9.15
C LYS A 281 -7.49 -12.77 8.81
N THR A 282 -7.67 -11.97 7.77
CA THR A 282 -6.58 -11.10 7.30
C THR A 282 -6.26 -9.98 8.29
N TRP A 283 -7.28 -9.47 8.98
CA TRP A 283 -7.09 -8.50 10.05
C TRP A 283 -6.30 -9.11 11.22
N LEU A 284 -6.66 -10.31 11.68
CA LEU A 284 -5.92 -11.03 12.72
C LEU A 284 -4.47 -11.34 12.29
N ASP A 285 -4.25 -11.72 11.02
CA ASP A 285 -2.89 -11.91 10.48
C ASP A 285 -2.07 -10.61 10.51
N SER A 286 -2.71 -9.46 10.25
CA SER A 286 -2.04 -8.15 10.31
C SER A 286 -1.73 -7.73 11.73
N MET A 287 -2.66 -7.97 12.65
CA MET A 287 -2.49 -7.74 14.08
C MET A 287 -1.36 -8.57 14.66
N ALA A 288 -1.30 -9.86 14.33
CA ALA A 288 -0.22 -10.74 14.74
C ALA A 288 1.15 -10.19 14.31
N ARG A 289 1.26 -9.69 13.06
CA ARG A 289 2.50 -9.06 12.58
C ARG A 289 2.88 -7.80 13.35
N ILE A 290 1.90 -6.99 13.77
CA ILE A 290 2.15 -5.80 14.59
C ILE A 290 2.66 -6.22 15.98
N HIS A 291 2.01 -7.18 16.63
CA HIS A 291 2.44 -7.71 17.93
C HIS A 291 3.86 -8.31 17.86
N VAL A 292 4.19 -9.09 16.83
CA VAL A 292 5.55 -9.58 16.61
C VAL A 292 6.55 -8.44 16.46
N LYS A 293 6.21 -7.37 15.72
CA LYS A 293 7.08 -6.20 15.54
C LYS A 293 7.31 -5.43 16.84
N ASN A 294 6.34 -5.43 17.75
CA ASN A 294 6.41 -4.78 19.06
C ASN A 294 7.08 -5.65 20.14
N GLY A 295 7.27 -6.95 19.89
CA GLY A 295 7.81 -7.91 20.87
C GLY A 295 6.73 -8.62 21.71
N ASP A 296 5.45 -8.39 21.41
CA ASP A 296 4.28 -8.92 22.11
C ASP A 296 3.96 -10.35 21.62
N LEU A 297 4.80 -11.33 22.00
CA LEU A 297 4.70 -12.69 21.46
C LEU A 297 3.42 -13.43 21.89
N SER A 298 2.90 -13.15 23.09
CA SER A 298 1.69 -13.79 23.62
C SER A 298 0.45 -13.39 22.84
N GLU A 299 0.33 -12.10 22.52
CA GLU A 299 -0.75 -11.48 21.76
C GLU A 299 -0.70 -11.93 20.30
N ALA A 300 0.51 -11.99 19.72
CA ALA A 300 0.70 -12.57 18.39
C ALA A 300 0.24 -14.03 18.33
N ALA A 301 0.60 -14.85 19.32
CA ALA A 301 0.18 -16.24 19.42
C ALA A 301 -1.35 -16.37 19.51
N MET A 302 -2.00 -15.53 20.33
CA MET A 302 -3.47 -15.49 20.44
C MET A 302 -4.14 -15.13 19.11
N CYS A 303 -3.62 -14.14 18.36
CA CYS A 303 -4.11 -13.83 17.02
C CYS A 303 -4.04 -15.05 16.09
N TYR A 304 -2.94 -15.80 16.10
CA TYR A 304 -2.79 -17.00 15.27
C TYR A 304 -3.72 -18.14 15.70
N VAL A 305 -3.97 -18.32 17.00
CA VAL A 305 -4.95 -19.28 17.51
C VAL A 305 -6.35 -18.93 17.01
N HIS A 306 -6.73 -17.64 17.05
CA HIS A 306 -8.01 -17.18 16.49
C HIS A 306 -8.10 -17.37 14.97
N VAL A 307 -7.01 -17.16 14.23
CA VAL A 307 -6.96 -17.47 12.79
C VAL A 307 -7.17 -18.96 12.54
N ALA A 308 -6.48 -19.83 13.28
CA ALA A 308 -6.64 -21.28 13.16
C ALA A 308 -8.08 -21.73 13.47
N ALA A 309 -8.69 -21.16 14.51
CA ALA A 309 -10.09 -21.42 14.85
C ALA A 309 -11.06 -21.01 13.73
N LEU A 310 -10.87 -19.83 13.12
CA LEU A 310 -11.67 -19.38 11.98
C LEU A 310 -11.52 -20.29 10.75
N VAL A 311 -10.30 -20.73 10.45
CA VAL A 311 -10.04 -21.65 9.34
C VAL A 311 -10.70 -23.01 9.62
N ALA A 312 -10.61 -23.52 10.84
CA ALA A 312 -11.25 -24.77 11.24
C ALA A 312 -12.78 -24.69 11.12
N GLU A 313 -13.40 -23.59 11.56
CA GLU A 313 -14.85 -23.38 11.43
C GLU A 313 -15.28 -23.29 9.96
N TYR A 314 -14.50 -22.61 9.12
CA TYR A 314 -14.74 -22.55 7.68
C TYR A 314 -14.67 -23.93 7.02
N LEU A 315 -13.63 -24.72 7.34
CA LEU A 315 -13.47 -26.07 6.82
C LEU A 315 -14.59 -27.00 7.28
N ARG A 316 -15.06 -26.88 8.54
CA ARG A 316 -16.21 -27.63 9.04
C ARG A 316 -17.48 -27.31 8.24
N ARG A 317 -17.81 -26.04 8.05
CA ARG A 317 -18.99 -25.61 7.27
C ARG A 317 -18.91 -26.07 5.80
N LYS A 318 -17.72 -26.04 5.22
CA LYS A 318 -17.47 -26.57 3.87
C LYS A 318 -17.63 -28.09 3.79
N GLY A 319 -17.16 -28.82 4.82
CA GLY A 319 -17.33 -30.27 4.96
C GLY A 319 -18.79 -30.69 5.12
N GLU A 320 -19.54 -30.01 5.98
CA GLU A 320 -21.00 -30.23 6.15
C GLU A 320 -21.78 -29.97 4.85
N SER A 321 -21.37 -28.97 4.06
CA SER A 321 -21.97 -28.67 2.75
C SER A 321 -21.69 -29.74 1.69
N SER A 322 -20.60 -30.52 1.84
CA SER A 322 -20.26 -31.64 0.96
C SER A 322 -20.93 -32.96 1.37
N VAL A 323 -21.23 -33.14 2.65
CA VAL A 323 -21.94 -34.32 3.16
C VAL A 323 -23.46 -34.24 2.91
N GLY A 324 -24.02 -33.03 2.79
CA GLY A 324 -25.45 -32.81 2.51
C GLY A 324 -25.92 -33.04 1.07
N ARG A 325 -25.04 -33.38 0.11
CA ARG A 325 -25.43 -33.65 -1.31
C ARG A 325 -25.36 -35.12 -1.73
N ASN A 326 -24.88 -36.02 -0.88
CA ASN A 326 -24.75 -37.45 -1.22
C ASN A 326 -25.78 -38.38 -0.54
N ASN A 327 -26.80 -37.83 0.12
CA ASN A 327 -27.93 -38.62 0.62
C ASN A 327 -29.24 -38.14 -0.02
N VAL A 328 -29.43 -38.48 -1.30
CA VAL A 328 -30.77 -38.80 -1.79
C VAL A 328 -30.85 -40.31 -1.87
N PRO A 329 -31.50 -41.00 -0.92
CA PRO A 329 -31.80 -42.40 -1.10
C PRO A 329 -32.84 -42.53 -2.22
N ALA A 330 -32.45 -43.24 -3.28
CA ALA A 330 -33.38 -43.90 -4.15
C ALA A 330 -34.22 -44.91 -3.34
N ASN A 331 -35.50 -45.02 -3.70
CA ASN A 331 -36.48 -46.05 -3.32
C ASN A 331 -37.21 -45.86 -1.97
N TYR A 332 -38.47 -45.40 -2.01
CA TYR A 332 -39.67 -46.26 -2.07
C TYR A 332 -40.96 -45.43 -1.87
N ARG A 333 -41.89 -45.56 -2.83
CA ARG A 333 -43.30 -45.09 -2.89
C ARG A 333 -43.60 -43.61 -3.09
#